data_AF-A0A934HD87-F1
#
_entry.id   AF-A0A934HD87-F1
#
_cell.length_a   1.000
_cell.length_b   1.000
_cell.length_c   1.000
_cell.angle_alpha   90.00
_cell.angle_beta   90.00
_cell.angle_gamma   90.00
#
_symmetry.space_group_name_H-M   'P 1'
#
loop_
_entity.id
_entity.type
_entity.pdbx_description
1 polymer ?
#
loop_
_entity_poly.entity_id
_entity_poly.type
_entity_poly.pdbx_seq_one_letter_code
_entity_poly.pdbx_strand_id
1 'polypeptide(L)'
;MARIERSNVNVPIIVQSIGGDLRLKGRPGGWLVVDGEGTYAEQIAQGQPYVVRSSGDARITVPDNVPVSIQSISGDAKVTDLGGTLDVLSVGGDLTVRDVAGIQIKSVGSDLRLKRAAGHV
;
A
#
# COMPACT_ATOMS: atom_id res chain seq x y z
N MET A 1 -5.30 -19.45 -1.62
CA MET A 1 -5.30 -18.04 -1.18
C MET A 1 -4.78 -18.00 0.24
N ALA A 2 -3.65 -17.32 0.47
CA ALA A 2 -3.09 -17.16 1.80
C ALA A 2 -3.52 -15.80 2.36
N ARG A 3 -3.84 -15.77 3.66
CA ARG A 3 -4.18 -14.56 4.41
C ARG A 3 -3.16 -14.39 5.52
N ILE A 4 -2.51 -13.24 5.58
CA ILE A 4 -1.56 -12.88 6.63
C ILE A 4 -2.19 -11.77 7.47
N GLU A 5 -2.13 -11.92 8.79
CA GLU A 5 -2.59 -10.91 9.74
C GLU A 5 -1.49 -10.57 10.75
N ARG A 6 -1.35 -9.28 11.04
CA ARG A 6 -0.50 -8.75 12.12
C ARG A 6 -1.31 -7.73 12.90
N SER A 7 -1.28 -7.83 14.22
CA SER A 7 -1.90 -6.87 15.14
C SER A 7 -0.86 -5.88 15.67
N ASN A 8 -1.35 -4.77 16.25
CA ASN A 8 -0.53 -3.71 16.84
C ASN A 8 0.54 -3.12 15.91
N VAL A 9 0.25 -3.10 14.60
CA VAL A 9 1.11 -2.46 13.60
C VAL A 9 1.02 -0.95 13.76
N ASN A 10 2.15 -0.33 14.09
CA ASN A 10 2.30 1.11 14.28
C ASN A 10 3.58 1.66 13.61
N VAL A 11 4.15 0.88 12.68
CA VAL A 11 5.35 1.19 11.91
C VAL A 11 4.98 1.35 10.43
N PRO A 12 5.83 2.01 9.61
CA PRO A 12 5.58 2.14 8.18
C PRO A 12 5.41 0.80 7.47
N ILE A 13 4.70 0.82 6.34
CA ILE A 13 4.52 -0.34 5.47
C ILE A 13 5.21 -0.08 4.13
N ILE A 14 6.04 -1.02 3.70
CA ILE A 14 6.67 -1.01 2.38
C ILE A 14 6.02 -2.12 1.55
N VAL A 15 5.19 -1.72 0.58
CA VAL A 15 4.72 -2.61 -0.48
C VAL A 15 5.81 -2.68 -1.53
N GLN A 16 6.67 -3.68 -1.41
CA GLN A 16 7.88 -3.78 -2.22
C GLN A 16 7.58 -4.23 -3.66
N SER A 17 6.71 -5.22 -3.84
CA SER A 17 6.38 -5.71 -5.18
C SER A 17 5.03 -6.43 -5.19
N ILE A 18 4.16 -6.07 -6.13
CA ILE A 18 2.89 -6.77 -6.41
C ILE A 18 2.90 -7.16 -7.89
N GLY A 19 2.80 -8.46 -8.16
CA GLY A 19 2.89 -9.03 -9.51
C GLY A 19 1.66 -8.77 -10.39
N GLY A 20 0.52 -8.44 -9.80
CA GLY A 20 -0.71 -8.04 -10.47
C GLY A 20 -1.24 -6.71 -9.94
N ASP A 21 -2.53 -6.66 -9.63
CA ASP A 21 -3.22 -5.46 -9.16
C ASP A 21 -3.17 -5.32 -7.64
N LEU A 22 -3.11 -4.07 -7.17
CA LEU A 22 -3.14 -3.73 -5.75
C LEU A 22 -4.43 -3.00 -5.37
N ARG A 23 -5.10 -3.50 -4.33
CA ARG A 23 -6.12 -2.75 -3.59
C ARG A 23 -5.64 -2.54 -2.16
N LEU A 24 -5.22 -1.32 -1.84
CA LEU A 24 -4.80 -0.92 -0.51
C LEU A 24 -5.85 -0.03 0.16
N LYS A 25 -6.19 -0.35 1.41
CA LYS A 25 -7.14 0.43 2.20
C LYS A 25 -6.59 0.70 3.60
N GLY A 26 -6.56 1.97 4.00
CA GLY A 26 -6.36 2.34 5.39
C GLY A 26 -7.63 2.06 6.21
N ARG A 27 -7.45 1.61 7.45
CA ARG A 27 -8.52 1.46 8.44
C ARG A 27 -8.04 1.91 9.82
N PRO A 28 -8.93 2.50 10.63
CA PRO A 28 -8.63 2.73 12.04
C PRO A 28 -8.24 1.44 12.76
N GLY A 29 -7.27 1.53 13.66
CA GLY A 29 -6.75 0.41 14.44
C GLY A 29 -5.29 0.10 14.13
N GLY A 30 -4.84 -1.11 14.45
CA GLY A 30 -3.43 -1.53 14.30
C GLY A 30 -3.28 -2.82 13.51
N TRP A 31 -4.16 -3.09 12.55
CA TRP A 31 -4.14 -4.35 11.80
C TRP A 31 -3.52 -4.18 10.42
N LEU A 32 -2.50 -4.99 10.13
CA LEU A 32 -2.07 -5.28 8.77
C LEU A 32 -2.70 -6.60 8.33
N VAL A 33 -3.48 -6.57 7.26
CA VAL A 33 -4.06 -7.77 6.63
C VAL A 33 -3.60 -7.80 5.18
N VAL A 34 -3.03 -8.91 4.75
CA VAL A 34 -2.58 -9.14 3.37
C VAL A 34 -3.24 -10.41 2.85
N ASP A 35 -4.07 -10.25 1.83
CA ASP A 35 -4.75 -11.32 1.10
C ASP A 35 -4.25 -11.35 -0.34
N GLY A 36 -3.96 -12.53 -0.88
CA GLY A 36 -3.55 -12.65 -2.28
C GLY A 36 -2.89 -13.99 -2.62
N GLU A 37 -2.14 -13.97 -3.72
CA GLU A 37 -1.33 -15.09 -4.19
C GLU A 37 0.15 -14.88 -3.86
N GLY A 38 0.82 -15.93 -3.36
CA GLY A 38 2.24 -15.88 -3.02
C GLY A 38 2.59 -14.72 -2.07
N THR A 39 1.72 -14.44 -1.09
CA THR A 39 1.85 -13.27 -0.21
C THR A 39 2.95 -13.48 0.81
N TYR A 40 3.70 -12.41 1.08
CA TYR A 40 4.70 -12.32 2.13
C TYR A 40 4.52 -10.99 2.87
N ALA A 41 4.55 -11.02 4.20
CA ALA A 41 4.44 -9.82 5.03
C ALA A 41 5.16 -10.02 6.37
N GLU A 42 6.37 -9.46 6.46
CA GLU A 42 7.23 -9.60 7.63
C GLU A 42 7.97 -8.32 7.95
N GLN A 43 8.41 -8.25 9.21
CA GLN A 43 9.27 -7.20 9.73
C GLN A 43 10.63 -7.84 10.03
N ILE A 44 11.72 -7.24 9.53
CA ILE A 44 13.07 -7.79 9.70
C ILE A 44 13.51 -7.76 11.18
N ALA A 45 13.17 -6.67 11.88
CA ALA A 45 13.44 -6.49 13.30
C ALA A 45 12.39 -5.56 13.93
N GLN A 46 12.15 -5.69 15.23
CA GLN A 46 11.15 -4.88 15.93
C GLN A 46 11.37 -3.37 15.70
N GLY A 47 10.30 -2.67 15.33
CA GLY A 47 10.32 -1.24 15.02
C GLY A 47 10.68 -0.90 13.57
N GLN A 48 11.15 -1.86 12.77
CA GLN A 48 11.37 -1.67 11.34
C GLN A 48 10.05 -1.69 10.56
N PRO A 49 10.01 -1.18 9.33
CA PRO A 49 8.83 -1.30 8.48
C PRO A 49 8.45 -2.77 8.22
N TYR A 50 7.15 -3.03 8.03
CA TYR A 50 6.73 -4.29 7.41
C TYR A 50 7.03 -4.23 5.92
N VAL A 51 7.63 -5.28 5.38
CA VAL A 51 7.83 -5.47 3.95
C VAL A 51 6.79 -6.45 3.43
N VAL A 52 6.00 -6.00 2.46
CA VAL A 52 4.92 -6.77 1.84
C VAL A 52 5.24 -7.05 0.38
N ARG A 53 5.01 -8.30 -0.04
CA ARG A 53 5.11 -8.75 -1.43
C ARG A 53 3.94 -9.67 -1.79
N SER A 54 3.58 -9.71 -3.07
CA SER A 54 2.68 -10.71 -3.64
C SER A 54 3.10 -11.03 -5.07
N SER A 55 3.00 -12.30 -5.47
CA SER A 55 3.32 -12.74 -6.84
C SER A 55 2.22 -12.44 -7.85
N GLY A 56 1.01 -12.08 -7.40
CA GLY A 56 -0.14 -11.74 -8.22
C GLY A 56 -0.90 -10.55 -7.62
N ASP A 57 -2.22 -10.63 -7.64
CA ASP A 57 -3.09 -9.60 -7.06
C ASP A 57 -3.05 -9.61 -5.54
N ALA A 58 -3.13 -8.43 -4.94
CA ALA A 58 -3.16 -8.26 -3.49
C ALA A 58 -4.27 -7.33 -3.03
N ARG A 59 -4.95 -7.74 -1.95
CA ARG A 59 -5.74 -6.86 -1.10
C ARG A 59 -5.00 -6.64 0.21
N ILE A 60 -4.69 -5.38 0.50
CA ILE A 60 -3.95 -5.01 1.70
C ILE A 60 -4.80 -4.04 2.52
N THR A 61 -5.04 -4.38 3.77
CA THR A 61 -5.55 -3.44 4.78
C THR A 61 -4.39 -3.03 5.67
N VAL A 62 -4.21 -1.73 5.87
CA VAL A 62 -3.18 -1.16 6.76
C VAL A 62 -3.84 -0.28 7.83
N PRO A 63 -3.18 -0.02 8.96
CA PRO A 63 -3.54 1.10 9.83
C PRO A 63 -3.61 2.39 9.01
N ASP A 64 -4.67 3.18 9.17
CA ASP A 64 -4.85 4.41 8.40
C ASP A 64 -3.82 5.49 8.75
N ASN A 65 -3.21 5.45 9.93
CA ASN A 65 -2.32 6.48 10.45
C ASN A 65 -0.82 6.20 10.24
N VAL A 66 -0.44 5.13 9.54
CA VAL A 66 0.97 4.83 9.25
C VAL A 66 1.35 5.22 7.81
N PRO A 67 2.60 5.67 7.57
CA PRO A 67 3.09 5.88 6.22
C PRO A 67 3.11 4.58 5.40
N VAL A 68 2.83 4.69 4.10
CA VAL A 68 2.92 3.59 3.14
C VAL A 68 3.82 3.99 1.98
N SER A 69 4.80 3.15 1.65
CA SER A 69 5.62 3.28 0.44
C SER A 69 5.32 2.11 -0.50
N ILE A 70 4.98 2.42 -1.74
CA ILE A 70 4.73 1.47 -2.83
C ILE A 70 5.90 1.56 -3.81
N GLN A 71 6.69 0.49 -3.91
CA GLN A 71 7.88 0.49 -4.76
C GLN A 71 7.58 0.05 -6.20
N SER A 72 6.82 -1.02 -6.40
CA SER A 72 6.51 -1.51 -7.74
C SER A 72 5.21 -2.30 -7.78
N ILE A 73 4.30 -1.90 -8.67
CA ILE A 73 3.08 -2.62 -9.01
C ILE A 73 3.11 -2.89 -10.51
N SER A 74 2.98 -4.16 -10.91
CA SER A 74 2.97 -4.53 -12.33
C SER A 74 1.67 -4.10 -13.03
N GLY A 75 0.53 -4.22 -12.35
CA GLY A 75 -0.80 -3.85 -12.85
C GLY A 75 -1.27 -2.50 -12.34
N ASP A 76 -2.55 -2.43 -11.99
CA ASP A 76 -3.22 -1.24 -11.49
C ASP A 76 -3.13 -1.13 -9.97
N ALA A 77 -3.11 0.10 -9.46
CA ALA A 77 -3.10 0.37 -8.03
C ALA A 77 -4.27 1.24 -7.60
N LYS A 78 -4.98 0.80 -6.56
CA LYS A 78 -6.02 1.58 -5.90
C LYS A 78 -5.71 1.74 -4.42
N VAL A 79 -5.50 2.99 -3.99
CA VAL A 79 -5.27 3.34 -2.58
C VAL A 79 -6.43 4.17 -2.06
N THR A 80 -6.96 3.80 -0.90
CA THR A 80 -8.12 4.46 -0.30
C THR A 80 -8.00 4.64 1.21
N ASP A 81 -8.52 5.77 1.72
CA ASP A 81 -8.76 6.01 3.15
C ASP A 81 -7.47 5.91 4.01
N LEU A 82 -6.36 6.47 3.52
CA LEU A 82 -5.05 6.45 4.19
C LEU A 82 -4.73 7.82 4.81
N GLY A 83 -4.87 7.94 6.13
CA GLY A 83 -4.50 9.14 6.89
C GLY A 83 -2.98 9.36 7.04
N GLY A 84 -2.15 8.37 6.72
CA GLY A 84 -0.70 8.51 6.58
C GLY A 84 -0.28 9.03 5.20
N THR A 85 1.00 9.34 5.05
CA THR A 85 1.57 9.72 3.75
C THR A 85 1.71 8.51 2.83
N LEU A 86 1.49 8.73 1.54
CA LEU A 86 1.68 7.74 0.49
C LEU A 86 2.86 8.13 -0.42
N ASP A 87 3.87 7.29 -0.51
CA ASP A 87 4.94 7.42 -1.50
C ASP A 87 4.81 6.31 -2.55
N VAL A 88 4.74 6.66 -3.83
CA VAL A 88 4.58 5.71 -4.94
C VAL A 88 5.71 5.87 -5.93
N LEU A 89 6.55 4.85 -6.03
CA LEU A 89 7.68 4.84 -6.96
C LEU A 89 7.25 4.46 -8.38
N SER A 90 6.48 3.39 -8.56
CA SER A 90 6.05 2.95 -9.89
C SER A 90 4.77 2.11 -9.85
N VAL A 91 3.85 2.42 -10.76
CA VAL A 91 2.68 1.62 -11.11
C VAL A 91 2.68 1.40 -12.62
N GLY A 92 2.56 0.15 -13.05
CA GLY A 92 2.60 -0.23 -14.47
C GLY A 92 1.36 0.20 -15.25
N GLY A 93 0.19 0.14 -14.62
CA GLY A 93 -1.08 0.57 -15.20
C GLY A 93 -1.60 1.89 -14.61
N ASP A 94 -2.89 1.90 -14.28
CA ASP A 94 -3.61 3.05 -13.72
C ASP A 94 -3.35 3.16 -12.20
N LEU A 95 -3.22 4.40 -11.72
CA LEU A 95 -3.18 4.71 -10.29
C LEU A 95 -4.42 5.51 -9.88
N THR A 96 -5.26 4.93 -9.03
CA THR A 96 -6.39 5.63 -8.39
C THR A 96 -6.11 5.82 -6.91
N VAL A 97 -6.10 7.06 -6.46
CA VAL A 97 -5.90 7.40 -5.05
C VAL A 97 -7.02 8.28 -4.53
N ARG A 98 -7.55 7.94 -3.36
CA ARG A 98 -8.67 8.64 -2.74
C ARG A 98 -8.50 8.75 -1.22
N ASP A 99 -8.72 9.95 -0.69
CA ASP A 99 -8.64 10.21 0.77
C ASP A 99 -7.27 9.85 1.34
N VAL A 100 -6.26 10.64 0.95
CA VAL A 100 -4.89 10.49 1.44
C VAL A 100 -4.38 11.78 2.09
N ALA A 101 -3.60 11.67 3.16
CA ALA A 101 -3.13 12.87 3.89
C ALA A 101 -1.99 13.63 3.18
N GLY A 102 -1.27 12.96 2.29
CA GLY A 102 -0.18 13.50 1.49
C GLY A 102 0.30 12.43 0.53
N ILE A 103 0.75 12.82 -0.65
CA ILE A 103 1.15 11.87 -1.68
C ILE A 103 2.36 12.36 -2.47
N GLN A 104 3.28 11.46 -2.78
CA GLN A 104 4.31 11.65 -3.79
C GLN A 104 4.24 10.50 -4.78
N ILE A 105 4.31 10.81 -6.08
CA ILE A 105 4.28 9.81 -7.14
C ILE A 105 5.44 10.08 -8.10
N LYS A 106 6.23 9.05 -8.39
CA LYS A 106 7.31 9.15 -9.36
C LYS A 106 6.90 8.71 -10.76
N SER A 107 6.17 7.60 -10.91
CA SER A 107 5.78 7.09 -12.23
C SER A 107 4.46 6.33 -12.20
N VAL A 108 3.62 6.58 -13.20
CA VAL A 108 2.39 5.85 -13.51
C VAL A 108 2.43 5.56 -15.01
N GLY A 109 2.24 4.31 -15.41
CA GLY A 109 2.35 3.91 -16.82
C GLY A 109 1.17 4.36 -17.68
N SER A 110 0.02 4.62 -17.06
CA SER A 110 -1.22 5.05 -17.70
C SER A 110 -1.84 6.24 -16.92
N ASP A 111 -3.12 6.16 -16.55
CA ASP A 111 -3.84 7.28 -15.96
C ASP A 111 -3.60 7.41 -14.44
N LEU A 112 -3.44 8.65 -13.98
CA LEU A 112 -3.52 9.01 -12.57
C LEU A 112 -4.88 9.66 -12.25
N ARG A 113 -5.63 9.06 -11.34
CA ARG A 113 -6.86 9.63 -10.78
C ARG A 113 -6.69 9.89 -9.29
N LEU A 114 -6.48 11.16 -8.93
CA LEU A 114 -6.34 11.60 -7.53
C LEU A 114 -7.61 12.33 -7.07
N LYS A 115 -8.16 11.92 -5.92
CA LYS A 115 -9.33 12.57 -5.32
C LYS A 115 -9.13 12.78 -3.82
N ARG A 116 -9.29 14.02 -3.35
CA ARG A 116 -9.16 14.37 -1.91
C ARG A 116 -7.81 13.90 -1.35
N ALA A 117 -6.75 14.42 -1.95
CA ALA A 117 -5.44 14.41 -1.32
C ALA A 117 -5.30 15.71 -0.50
N ALA A 118 -4.84 15.58 0.74
CA ALA A 118 -4.42 16.72 1.55
C ALA A 118 -2.89 16.86 1.48
N GLY A 119 -2.36 17.91 2.10
CA GLY A 119 -0.92 18.10 2.24
C GLY A 119 -0.21 18.35 0.90
N HIS A 120 1.05 17.91 0.82
CA HIS A 120 1.85 18.01 -0.41
C HIS A 120 1.45 16.93 -1.40
N VAL A 121 1.35 17.33 -2.66
CA VAL A 121 0.96 16.54 -3.84
C VAL A 121 1.96 16.82 -4.95
#